data_AF-A0AAE3GSI2-F1
#
_entry.id   AF-A0AAE3GSI2-F1
#
_cell.length_a   1.000
_cell.length_b   1.000
_cell.length_c   1.000
_cell.angle_alpha   90.00
_cell.angle_beta   90.00
_cell.angle_gamma   90.00
#
_symmetry.space_group_name_H-M   'P 1'
#
loop_
_entity.id
_entity.type
_entity.pdbx_description
1 polymer ?
#
loop_
_entity_poly.entity_id
_entity_poly.type
_entity_poly.pdbx_seq_one_letter_code
_entity_poly.pdbx_strand_id
1 'polypeptide(L)'
;KPEDKPEDKPEDKPEDKPSTQNSTDPKGKGNGLLKELRDRVRRDLLSSGTNTESAVDQTLDSLFLDEVNDPTSFFDGKKLKAGTIGSLGISQNSPGNAYRGYIEPILKVELDFELEQISEGYGEANLYKAHNAEGVEFYLSLVGIGAPSHTQTFVVIWEKDPRI
;
A
#
# COMPACT_ATOMS: atom_id res chain seq x y z
N LYS A 1 3.71 43.16 45.66
CA LYS A 1 2.46 42.38 45.84
C LYS A 1 1.81 42.30 44.47
N PRO A 2 1.47 41.09 43.99
CA PRO A 2 1.77 40.67 42.62
C PRO A 2 0.67 40.96 41.59
N GLU A 3 1.13 40.87 40.34
CA GLU A 3 0.47 41.10 39.04
C GLU A 3 -0.69 40.13 38.74
N ASP A 4 -1.79 40.68 38.21
CA ASP A 4 -2.87 39.93 37.57
C ASP A 4 -2.44 39.46 36.16
N LYS A 5 -2.21 38.15 36.02
CA LYS A 5 -2.15 37.44 34.74
C LYS A 5 -3.57 36.98 34.37
N PRO A 6 -4.03 37.14 33.12
CA PRO A 6 -5.24 36.46 32.67
C PRO A 6 -4.97 34.96 32.43
N GLU A 7 -5.96 34.15 32.80
CA GLU A 7 -6.02 32.69 32.70
C GLU A 7 -5.72 32.15 31.29
N ASP A 8 -4.76 31.23 31.26
CA ASP A 8 -4.44 30.32 30.15
C ASP A 8 -5.58 29.30 30.01
N LYS A 9 -6.31 29.32 28.88
CA LYS A 9 -7.15 28.19 28.47
C LYS A 9 -6.22 27.12 27.90
N PRO A 10 -6.34 25.84 28.28
CA PRO A 10 -5.66 24.78 27.57
C PRO A 10 -6.27 24.67 26.18
N GLU A 11 -5.49 24.99 25.14
CA GLU A 11 -5.79 24.52 23.78
C GLU A 11 -5.71 22.99 23.79
N ASP A 12 -6.87 22.37 23.62
CA ASP A 12 -7.03 21.00 23.12
C ASP A 12 -6.21 20.87 21.83
N LYS A 13 -5.01 20.28 21.94
CA LYS A 13 -4.29 19.76 20.77
C LYS A 13 -4.93 18.42 20.42
N PRO A 14 -5.56 18.28 19.23
CA PRO A 14 -5.92 16.95 18.74
C PRO A 14 -4.64 16.14 18.53
N GLU A 15 -4.71 14.90 18.99
CA GLU A 15 -3.71 13.85 18.93
C GLU A 15 -2.95 13.78 17.59
N ASP A 16 -1.66 13.43 17.72
CA ASP A 16 -0.79 12.90 16.67
C ASP A 16 -1.58 12.00 15.71
N LYS A 17 -1.95 12.54 14.55
CA LYS A 17 -2.23 11.70 13.38
C LYS A 17 -0.98 10.86 13.13
N PRO A 18 -1.11 9.54 12.89
CA PRO A 18 0.03 8.75 12.46
C PRO A 18 0.62 9.43 11.24
N SER A 19 1.88 9.85 11.38
CA SER A 19 2.68 10.49 10.35
C SER A 19 2.54 9.69 9.06
N THR A 20 1.89 10.28 8.05
CA THR A 20 1.76 9.77 6.69
C THR A 20 3.14 9.76 6.04
N GLN A 21 3.97 8.81 6.48
CA GLN A 21 5.33 8.66 6.01
C GLN A 21 5.38 7.59 4.92
N ASN A 22 4.56 7.77 3.88
CA ASN A 22 4.88 7.32 2.53
C ASN A 22 6.03 8.19 1.99
N SER A 23 7.17 8.22 2.70
CA SER A 23 8.36 8.96 2.30
C SER A 23 8.98 8.26 1.11
N THR A 24 8.66 8.79 -0.06
CA THR A 24 9.21 8.44 -1.36
C THR A 24 10.59 9.08 -1.49
N ASP A 25 11.63 8.26 -1.63
CA ASP A 25 12.96 8.74 -2.01
C ASP A 25 12.94 9.06 -3.53
N PRO A 26 13.31 10.29 -3.96
CA PRO A 26 13.02 10.76 -5.31
C PRO A 26 14.16 10.43 -6.26
N LYS A 27 14.26 9.19 -6.79
CA LYS A 27 15.17 8.83 -7.91
C LYS A 27 14.90 7.43 -8.45
N GLY A 28 13.87 7.24 -9.27
CA GLY A 28 13.70 5.98 -10.01
C GLY A 28 12.44 5.93 -10.87
N LYS A 29 12.50 5.21 -12.00
CA LYS A 29 11.34 4.92 -12.87
C LYS A 29 10.18 4.26 -12.10
N GLY A 30 10.46 3.58 -10.98
CA GLY A 30 9.46 2.93 -10.11
C GLY A 30 8.49 3.86 -9.37
N ASN A 31 8.87 5.12 -9.08
CA ASN A 31 7.96 6.06 -8.38
C ASN A 31 6.81 6.55 -9.27
N GLY A 32 7.03 6.63 -10.59
CA GLY A 32 5.96 6.94 -11.54
C GLY A 32 4.91 5.84 -11.57
N LEU A 33 5.37 4.59 -11.61
CA LEU A 33 4.51 3.42 -11.64
C LEU A 33 3.64 3.27 -10.38
N LEU A 34 4.20 3.42 -9.18
CA LEU A 34 3.41 3.33 -7.94
C LEU A 34 2.30 4.40 -7.92
N LYS A 35 2.63 5.62 -8.35
CA LYS A 35 1.65 6.70 -8.46
C LYS A 35 0.56 6.38 -9.49
N GLU A 36 0.93 5.90 -10.66
CA GLU A 36 -0.02 5.53 -11.71
C GLU A 36 -0.94 4.38 -11.28
N LEU A 37 -0.38 3.34 -10.65
CA LEU A 37 -1.14 2.22 -10.11
C LEU A 37 -2.11 2.72 -9.03
N ARG A 38 -1.64 3.52 -8.07
CA ARG A 38 -2.48 4.15 -7.05
C ARG A 38 -3.63 4.93 -7.66
N ASP A 39 -3.35 5.80 -8.63
CA ASP A 39 -4.35 6.67 -9.25
C ASP A 39 -5.41 5.85 -10.01
N ARG A 40 -5.02 4.76 -10.67
CA ARG A 40 -5.94 3.85 -11.37
C ARG A 40 -6.81 3.06 -10.38
N VAL A 41 -6.20 2.43 -9.37
CA VAL A 41 -6.92 1.70 -8.31
C VAL A 41 -7.92 2.61 -7.60
N ARG A 42 -7.51 3.85 -7.28
CA ARG A 42 -8.39 4.86 -6.67
C ARG A 42 -9.61 5.14 -7.54
N ARG A 43 -9.42 5.38 -8.84
CA ARG A 43 -10.53 5.64 -9.79
C ARG A 43 -11.50 4.47 -9.85
N ASP A 44 -11.00 3.24 -9.89
CA ASP A 44 -11.84 2.05 -9.99
C ASP A 44 -12.60 1.79 -8.69
N LEU A 45 -11.95 1.96 -7.53
CA LEU A 45 -12.60 1.87 -6.23
C LEU A 45 -13.71 2.91 -6.07
N LEU A 46 -13.50 4.15 -6.52
CA LEU A 46 -14.54 5.19 -6.48
C LEU A 46 -15.68 4.90 -7.46
N SER A 47 -15.35 4.40 -8.65
CA SER A 47 -16.34 4.06 -9.68
C SER A 47 -17.24 2.89 -9.28
N SER A 48 -16.77 2.02 -8.38
CA SER A 48 -17.58 0.93 -7.81
C SER A 48 -18.76 1.42 -6.96
N GLY A 49 -18.74 2.69 -6.52
CA GLY A 49 -19.79 3.28 -5.67
C GLY A 49 -19.92 2.68 -4.27
N THR A 50 -19.01 1.78 -3.88
CA THR A 50 -19.11 1.01 -2.63
C THR A 50 -18.49 1.75 -1.43
N ASN A 51 -17.56 2.68 -1.69
CA ASN A 51 -16.81 3.40 -0.66
C ASN A 51 -16.87 4.91 -0.90
N THR A 52 -16.74 5.69 0.17
CA THR A 52 -16.57 7.16 0.07
C THR A 52 -15.14 7.49 -0.37
N GLU A 53 -14.95 8.66 -0.97
CA GLU A 53 -13.63 9.15 -1.37
C GLU A 53 -12.63 9.15 -0.21
N SER A 54 -13.05 9.64 0.96
CA SER A 54 -12.22 9.65 2.16
C SER A 54 -11.82 8.24 2.62
N ALA A 55 -12.73 7.26 2.52
CA ALA A 55 -12.43 5.88 2.92
C ALA A 55 -11.46 5.21 1.95
N VAL A 56 -11.61 5.47 0.65
CA VAL A 56 -10.69 4.97 -0.38
C VAL A 56 -9.29 5.56 -0.17
N ASP A 57 -9.18 6.87 0.01
CA ASP A 57 -7.89 7.53 0.21
C ASP A 57 -7.18 7.07 1.48
N GLN A 58 -7.92 6.96 2.59
CA GLN A 58 -7.35 6.45 3.83
C GLN A 58 -6.86 5.01 3.67
N THR A 59 -7.63 4.15 3.02
CA THR A 59 -7.23 2.74 2.81
C THR A 59 -5.99 2.65 1.92
N LEU A 60 -5.95 3.39 0.82
CA LEU A 60 -4.82 3.38 -0.12
C LEU A 60 -3.50 3.76 0.55
N ASP A 61 -3.52 4.73 1.46
CA ASP A 61 -2.32 5.23 2.15
C ASP A 61 -1.97 4.49 3.45
N SER A 62 -2.78 3.53 3.88
CA SER A 62 -2.58 2.85 5.16
C SER A 62 -1.42 1.85 5.11
N LEU A 63 -0.61 1.88 6.17
CA LEU A 63 0.43 0.88 6.44
C LEU A 63 -0.13 -0.06 7.52
N PHE A 64 -0.63 -1.21 7.08
CA PHE A 64 -1.37 -2.18 7.89
C PHE A 64 -0.48 -3.03 8.81
N LEU A 65 0.47 -2.38 9.49
CA LEU A 65 1.51 -3.03 10.28
C LEU A 65 0.95 -4.03 11.29
N ASP A 66 -0.10 -3.64 12.02
CA ASP A 66 -0.70 -4.43 13.08
C ASP A 66 -1.70 -5.49 12.57
N GLU A 67 -2.01 -5.48 11.27
CA GLU A 67 -3.02 -6.36 10.65
C GLU A 67 -2.39 -7.43 9.74
N VAL A 68 -1.11 -7.30 9.41
CA VAL A 68 -0.35 -8.30 8.65
C VAL A 68 0.14 -9.38 9.61
N ASN A 69 -0.10 -10.66 9.26
CA ASN A 69 0.29 -11.80 10.09
C ASN A 69 1.80 -11.93 10.30
N ASP A 70 2.60 -11.68 9.26
CA ASP A 70 4.06 -11.66 9.32
C ASP A 70 4.60 -10.25 9.01
N PRO A 71 4.54 -9.32 9.99
CA PRO A 71 4.98 -7.95 9.76
C PRO A 71 6.49 -7.88 9.48
N THR A 72 7.29 -8.83 9.97
CA THR A 72 8.75 -8.81 9.81
C THR A 72 9.20 -9.04 8.37
N SER A 73 8.36 -9.68 7.55
CA SER A 73 8.62 -9.83 6.12
C SER A 73 8.53 -8.50 5.37
N PHE A 74 7.64 -7.59 5.79
CA PHE A 74 7.31 -6.36 5.05
C PHE A 74 7.86 -5.09 5.67
N PHE A 75 8.15 -5.10 6.97
CA PHE A 75 8.49 -3.92 7.73
C PHE A 75 9.83 -4.05 8.46
N ASP A 76 10.57 -2.95 8.50
CA ASP A 76 11.69 -2.73 9.43
C ASP A 76 11.22 -1.72 10.50
N GLY A 77 10.77 -2.27 11.63
CA GLY A 77 10.06 -1.51 12.66
C GLY A 77 8.72 -0.98 12.15
N LYS A 78 8.54 0.34 12.12
CA LYS A 78 7.30 1.01 11.65
C LYS A 78 7.35 1.44 10.19
N LYS A 79 8.38 1.05 9.46
CA LYS A 79 8.61 1.46 8.07
C LYS A 79 8.63 0.25 7.17
N LEU A 80 8.28 0.43 5.90
CA LEU A 80 8.49 -0.60 4.89
C LEU A 80 9.98 -0.99 4.83
N LYS A 81 10.24 -2.27 4.59
CA LYS A 81 11.58 -2.85 4.51
C LYS A 81 12.37 -2.23 3.34
N ALA A 82 13.68 -2.17 3.47
CA ALA A 82 14.54 -1.69 2.37
C ALA A 82 14.31 -2.51 1.08
N GLY A 83 14.34 -1.83 -0.07
CA GLY A 83 14.03 -2.43 -1.36
C GLY A 83 12.55 -2.37 -1.75
N THR A 84 11.65 -1.88 -0.88
CA THR A 84 10.29 -1.53 -1.28
C THR A 84 10.27 -0.21 -2.07
N ILE A 85 9.54 -0.18 -3.17
CA ILE A 85 9.15 1.05 -3.87
C ILE A 85 8.05 1.76 -3.08
N GLY A 86 7.15 0.99 -2.47
CA GLY A 86 6.08 1.49 -1.61
C GLY A 86 4.97 0.46 -1.44
N SER A 87 3.80 0.89 -0.99
CA SER A 87 2.65 0.02 -0.76
C SER A 87 1.34 0.72 -1.07
N LEU A 88 0.28 -0.07 -1.17
CA LEU A 88 -1.09 0.41 -1.35
C LEU A 88 -2.09 -0.56 -0.70
N GLY A 89 -3.09 -0.02 -0.02
CA GLY A 89 -4.23 -0.78 0.48
C GLY A 89 -5.37 -0.84 -0.53
N ILE A 90 -5.95 -2.01 -0.75
CA ILE A 90 -7.13 -2.19 -1.58
C ILE A 90 -8.25 -2.79 -0.73
N SER A 91 -9.41 -2.13 -0.69
CA SER A 91 -10.61 -2.60 0.04
C SER A 91 -11.27 -3.78 -0.67
N GLN A 92 -10.57 -4.91 -0.72
CA GLN A 92 -11.02 -6.17 -1.28
C GLN A 92 -10.80 -7.30 -0.28
N ASN A 93 -11.82 -8.13 -0.11
CA ASN A 93 -11.89 -9.20 0.89
C ASN A 93 -10.98 -10.41 0.61
N SER A 94 -10.10 -10.34 -0.41
CA SER A 94 -9.03 -11.31 -0.59
C SER A 94 -7.96 -10.79 -1.55
N PRO A 95 -6.70 -11.26 -1.40
CA PRO A 95 -5.63 -11.01 -2.37
C PRO A 95 -6.00 -11.38 -3.80
N GLY A 96 -6.75 -12.48 -3.99
CA GLY A 96 -7.20 -12.91 -5.32
C GLY A 96 -8.16 -11.94 -5.98
N ASN A 97 -9.08 -11.34 -5.21
CA ASN A 97 -10.02 -10.34 -5.73
C ASN A 97 -9.33 -9.01 -6.01
N ALA A 98 -8.41 -8.59 -5.14
CA ALA A 98 -7.55 -7.43 -5.41
C ALA A 98 -6.73 -7.62 -6.69
N TYR A 99 -6.15 -8.82 -6.88
CA TYR A 99 -5.39 -9.16 -8.07
C TYR A 99 -6.24 -9.04 -9.34
N ARG A 100 -7.35 -9.80 -9.42
CA ARG A 100 -8.18 -9.87 -10.64
C ARG A 100 -8.96 -8.59 -10.92
N GLY A 101 -9.37 -7.88 -9.87
CA GLY A 101 -10.21 -6.70 -9.99
C GLY A 101 -9.44 -5.41 -10.30
N TYR A 102 -8.17 -5.34 -9.88
CA TYR A 102 -7.42 -4.08 -9.91
C TYR A 102 -6.01 -4.28 -10.46
N ILE A 103 -5.20 -5.16 -9.86
CA ILE A 103 -3.78 -5.28 -10.21
C ILE A 103 -3.59 -5.79 -11.64
N GLU A 104 -4.20 -6.93 -11.99
CA GLU A 104 -4.04 -7.55 -13.31
C GLU A 104 -4.60 -6.67 -14.44
N PRO A 105 -5.84 -6.14 -14.38
CA PRO A 105 -6.34 -5.25 -15.43
C PRO A 105 -5.43 -4.05 -15.65
N ILE A 106 -5.02 -3.36 -14.57
CA ILE A 106 -4.19 -2.16 -14.68
C ILE A 106 -2.81 -2.49 -15.26
N LEU A 107 -2.10 -3.45 -14.66
CA LEU A 107 -0.72 -3.73 -15.06
C LEU A 107 -0.66 -4.42 -16.42
N LYS A 108 -1.52 -5.43 -16.66
CA LYS A 108 -1.45 -6.25 -17.86
C LYS A 108 -2.15 -5.64 -19.05
N VAL A 109 -3.34 -5.08 -18.87
CA VAL A 109 -4.17 -4.61 -19.99
C VAL A 109 -3.87 -3.15 -20.32
N GLU A 110 -3.63 -2.31 -19.31
CA GLU A 110 -3.48 -0.87 -19.53
C GLU A 110 -2.03 -0.38 -19.51
N LEU A 111 -1.09 -1.16 -18.99
CA LEU A 111 0.33 -0.81 -18.86
C LEU A 111 1.28 -1.81 -19.55
N ASP A 112 0.73 -2.80 -20.25
CA ASP A 112 1.49 -3.78 -21.04
C ASP A 112 2.56 -4.55 -20.25
N PHE A 113 2.31 -4.84 -18.97
CA PHE A 113 3.15 -5.73 -18.16
C PHE A 113 2.71 -7.19 -18.31
N GLU A 114 3.69 -8.08 -18.40
CA GLU A 114 3.50 -9.50 -18.11
C GLU A 114 3.60 -9.73 -16.60
N LEU A 115 2.67 -10.54 -16.06
CA LEU A 115 2.60 -10.89 -14.65
C LEU A 115 2.82 -12.40 -14.49
N GLU A 116 3.82 -12.77 -13.70
CA GLU A 116 4.15 -14.15 -13.36
C GLU A 116 4.00 -14.34 -11.85
N GLN A 117 3.18 -15.30 -11.43
CA GLN A 117 3.08 -15.66 -10.02
C GLN A 117 4.25 -16.55 -9.60
N ILE A 118 4.89 -16.19 -8.50
CA ILE A 118 5.96 -16.98 -7.88
C ILE A 118 5.33 -17.89 -6.83
N SER A 119 5.41 -19.20 -7.04
CA SER A 119 4.70 -20.22 -6.26
C SER A 119 5.08 -20.27 -4.77
N GLU A 120 6.32 -19.92 -4.44
CA GLU A 120 6.83 -19.94 -3.07
C GLU A 120 6.24 -18.82 -2.19
N GLY A 121 5.71 -17.76 -2.79
CA GLY A 121 5.21 -16.59 -2.06
C GLY A 121 6.32 -15.86 -1.27
N TYR A 122 5.91 -14.94 -0.41
CA TYR A 122 6.80 -14.26 0.54
C TYR A 122 5.99 -13.66 1.71
N GLY A 123 6.31 -14.00 2.96
CA GLY A 123 5.60 -13.49 4.14
C GLY A 123 4.08 -13.76 4.13
N GLU A 124 3.68 -14.99 3.77
CA GLU A 124 2.28 -15.39 3.55
C GLU A 124 1.55 -14.66 2.39
N ALA A 125 2.25 -13.82 1.62
CA ALA A 125 1.70 -13.14 0.46
C ALA A 125 1.75 -14.01 -0.80
N ASN A 126 0.81 -13.75 -1.70
CA ASN A 126 0.99 -14.11 -3.11
C ASN A 126 2.04 -13.16 -3.71
N LEU A 127 3.15 -13.71 -4.20
CA LEU A 127 4.23 -12.95 -4.81
C LEU A 127 4.12 -13.02 -6.33
N TYR A 128 4.28 -11.87 -6.99
CA TYR A 128 4.27 -11.76 -8.45
C TYR A 128 5.50 -11.01 -8.92
N LYS A 129 6.02 -11.41 -10.07
CA LYS A 129 6.96 -10.65 -10.88
C LYS A 129 6.17 -9.93 -11.98
N ALA A 130 6.47 -8.65 -12.18
CA ALA A 130 5.94 -7.86 -13.27
C ALA A 130 7.08 -7.38 -14.16
N HIS A 131 6.97 -7.54 -15.48
CA HIS A 131 7.94 -6.99 -16.42
C HIS A 131 7.30 -6.54 -17.74
N ASN A 132 7.91 -5.59 -18.45
CA ASN A 132 7.43 -5.13 -19.75
C ASN A 132 8.54 -5.07 -20.81
N ALA A 133 8.15 -4.79 -22.07
CA ALA A 133 9.07 -4.72 -23.20
C ALA A 133 10.09 -3.56 -23.12
N GLU A 134 9.83 -2.55 -22.29
CA GLU A 134 10.75 -1.43 -22.04
C GLU A 134 11.86 -1.79 -21.03
N GLY A 135 11.86 -3.03 -20.53
CA GLY A 135 12.83 -3.52 -19.56
C GLY A 135 12.57 -3.04 -18.13
N VAL A 136 11.34 -2.58 -17.83
CA VAL A 136 10.93 -2.32 -16.44
C VAL A 136 10.58 -3.65 -15.80
N GLU A 137 11.09 -3.89 -14.60
CA GLU A 137 10.85 -5.08 -13.79
C GLU A 137 10.65 -4.68 -12.32
N PHE A 138 9.68 -5.30 -11.65
CA PHE A 138 9.42 -5.13 -10.22
C PHE A 138 8.62 -6.32 -9.68
N TYR A 139 8.44 -6.38 -8.36
CA TYR A 139 7.72 -7.45 -7.69
C TYR A 139 6.59 -6.94 -6.82
N LEU A 140 5.56 -7.76 -6.61
CA LEU A 140 4.35 -7.42 -5.86
C LEU A 140 4.02 -8.53 -4.88
N SER A 141 3.93 -8.19 -3.59
CA SER A 141 3.35 -9.06 -2.57
C SER A 141 1.93 -8.62 -2.29
N LEU A 142 0.94 -9.51 -2.48
CA LEU A 142 -0.46 -9.27 -2.12
C LEU A 142 -0.79 -10.06 -0.85
N VAL A 143 -0.99 -9.34 0.24
CA VAL A 143 -1.23 -9.86 1.60
C VAL A 143 -2.69 -9.63 1.97
N GLY A 144 -3.38 -10.67 2.46
CA GLY A 144 -4.73 -10.50 3.01
C GLY A 144 -4.64 -9.91 4.41
N ILE A 145 -5.46 -8.90 4.70
CA ILE A 145 -5.49 -8.22 6.00
C ILE A 145 -6.94 -8.07 6.49
N GLY A 146 -7.10 -8.07 7.80
CA GLY A 146 -8.39 -8.13 8.49
C GLY A 146 -8.69 -9.52 9.04
N ALA A 147 -9.05 -9.57 10.32
CA ALA A 147 -9.40 -10.78 11.06
C ALA A 147 -10.86 -10.69 11.56
N PRO A 148 -11.59 -11.81 11.67
CA PRO A 148 -11.20 -13.21 11.42
C PRO A 148 -11.20 -13.62 9.94
N SER A 149 -11.66 -12.75 9.05
CA SER A 149 -11.65 -12.95 7.59
C SER A 149 -11.08 -11.70 6.93
N HIS A 150 -10.32 -11.87 5.84
CA HIS A 150 -9.75 -10.74 5.12
C HIS A 150 -10.85 -9.77 4.66
N THR A 151 -10.68 -8.51 5.02
CA THR A 151 -11.55 -7.41 4.58
C THR A 151 -10.87 -6.53 3.55
N GLN A 152 -9.54 -6.57 3.53
CA GLN A 152 -8.71 -5.73 2.68
C GLN A 152 -7.50 -6.53 2.19
N THR A 153 -6.80 -5.98 1.20
CA THR A 153 -5.55 -6.50 0.68
C THR A 153 -4.48 -5.42 0.78
N PHE A 154 -3.38 -5.75 1.44
CA PHE A 154 -2.18 -4.92 1.47
C PHE A 154 -1.24 -5.36 0.35
N VAL A 155 -0.91 -4.42 -0.54
CA VAL A 155 -0.01 -4.67 -1.67
C VAL A 155 1.30 -3.96 -1.41
N VAL A 156 2.40 -4.72 -1.38
CA VAL A 156 3.75 -4.18 -1.24
C VAL A 156 4.48 -4.34 -2.56
N ILE A 157 5.07 -3.25 -3.05
CA ILE A 157 5.80 -3.20 -4.32
C ILE A 157 7.29 -3.16 -4.03
N TRP A 158 8.05 -4.03 -4.67
CA TRP A 158 9.49 -4.20 -4.47
C TRP A 158 10.26 -3.90 -5.74
N GLU A 159 11.43 -3.29 -5.59
CA GLU A 159 12.37 -3.03 -6.68
C GLU A 159 13.01 -4.33 -7.19
N LYS A 160 13.20 -5.30 -6.29
CA LYS A 160 13.80 -6.61 -6.57
C LYS A 160 13.00 -7.70 -5.87
N ASP A 161 13.31 -8.94 -6.18
CA ASP A 161 12.74 -10.09 -5.49
C ASP A 161 13.01 -9.99 -3.97
N PRO A 162 11.98 -9.93 -3.12
CA PRO A 162 12.16 -9.71 -1.68
C PRO A 162 12.72 -10.92 -0.93
N ARG A 163 12.87 -12.06 -1.60
CA ARG A 163 13.38 -13.31 -1.02
C ARG A 163 14.91 -13.39 -0.96
N ILE A 164 15.62 -12.53 -1.69
CA ILE A 164 17.08 -12.57 -1.87
C ILE A 164 17.81 -11.42 -1.18
#